data_AF-A0A819DIL1-F1
#
_entry.id   AF-A0A819DIL1-F1
#
_cell.length_a   1.000
_cell.length_b   1.000
_cell.length_c   1.000
_cell.angle_alpha   90.00
_cell.angle_beta   90.00
_cell.angle_gamma   90.00
#
_symmetry.space_group_name_H-M   'P 1'
#
loop_
_entity.id
_entity.type
_entity.pdbx_description
1 polymer ?
#
loop_
_entity_poly.entity_id
_entity_poly.type
_entity_poly.pdbx_seq_one_letter_code
_entity_poly.pdbx_strand_id
1 'polypeptide(L)'
;MNSDEIQQSTTILVDHNENVPLKSKEHKIHDWLLWSFINIFFGFGVGFIPLIFSLICRCKKHDHDLKFAQKMSTVAFTLNIATTIIEIINWIGLISYIFVHIHSKSFIDKIREENYNEIINFFSNMKSLCLKSEIIVRSNKKQLFNMNTYESSSTCSCNI
;
A
#
# COMPACT_ATOMS: atom_id res chain seq x y z
N MET A 1 41.02 -98.04 28.99
CA MET A 1 40.73 -96.99 30.00
C MET A 1 40.51 -95.70 29.22
N ASN A 2 39.25 -95.26 29.18
CA ASN A 2 38.76 -94.13 28.39
C ASN A 2 39.32 -92.80 28.90
N SER A 3 39.74 -91.96 27.96
CA SER A 3 39.98 -90.53 28.18
C SER A 3 38.89 -89.77 27.44
N ASP A 4 37.74 -89.59 28.11
CA ASP A 4 36.64 -88.77 27.60
C ASP A 4 36.76 -87.37 28.23
N GLU A 5 37.51 -86.51 27.55
CA GLU A 5 37.70 -85.11 27.89
C GLU A 5 36.49 -84.32 27.37
N ILE A 6 35.51 -84.09 28.25
CA ILE A 6 34.29 -83.34 27.95
C ILE A 6 34.64 -81.85 27.86
N GLN A 7 34.81 -81.34 26.64
CA GLN A 7 34.86 -79.90 26.37
C GLN A 7 33.48 -79.28 26.63
N GLN A 8 33.31 -78.66 27.81
CA GLN A 8 32.18 -77.78 28.09
C GLN A 8 32.30 -76.49 27.28
N SER A 9 31.68 -76.50 26.10
CA SER A 9 31.44 -75.30 25.30
C SER A 9 30.46 -74.40 26.06
N THR A 10 30.99 -73.40 26.75
CA THR A 10 30.19 -72.35 27.38
C THR A 10 29.78 -71.37 26.29
N THR A 11 28.58 -71.58 25.74
CA THR A 11 27.91 -70.60 24.89
C THR A 11 27.60 -69.38 25.76
N ILE A 12 28.42 -68.35 25.67
CA ILE A 12 28.13 -67.03 26.25
C ILE A 12 26.94 -66.48 25.45
N LEU A 13 25.75 -66.60 26.04
CA LEU A 13 24.53 -65.98 25.53
C LEU A 13 24.68 -64.48 25.78
N VAL A 14 25.34 -63.80 24.84
CA VAL A 14 25.36 -62.33 24.77
C VAL A 14 23.93 -61.93 24.47
N ASP A 15 23.18 -61.65 25.53
CA ASP A 15 21.88 -61.02 25.46
C ASP A 15 22.09 -59.64 24.84
N HIS A 16 21.91 -59.55 23.52
CA HIS A 16 21.69 -58.30 22.81
C HIS A 16 20.35 -57.75 23.29
N ASN A 17 20.33 -57.31 24.55
CA ASN A 17 19.34 -56.38 25.03
C ASN A 17 19.67 -55.07 24.32
N GLU A 18 19.11 -54.97 23.11
CA GLU A 18 19.06 -53.79 22.28
C GLU A 18 18.36 -52.73 23.11
N ASN A 19 19.15 -52.06 23.95
CA ASN A 19 18.87 -50.73 24.43
C ASN A 19 18.89 -49.85 23.18
N VAL A 20 17.84 -49.97 22.35
CA VAL A 20 17.53 -49.03 21.29
C VAL A 20 17.57 -47.70 22.01
N PRO A 21 18.57 -46.84 21.77
CA PRO A 21 18.56 -45.53 22.38
C PRO A 21 17.26 -44.94 21.91
N LEU A 22 16.33 -44.74 22.85
CA LEU A 22 15.11 -43.97 22.63
C LEU A 22 15.60 -42.74 21.92
N LYS A 23 15.40 -42.71 20.61
CA LYS A 23 15.77 -41.62 19.72
C LYS A 23 14.85 -40.52 20.16
N SER A 24 15.25 -39.86 21.25
CA SER A 24 14.56 -38.74 21.85
C SER A 24 14.30 -37.87 20.64
N LYS A 25 13.03 -37.63 20.35
CA LYS A 25 12.62 -36.75 19.25
C LYS A 25 13.25 -35.41 19.57
N GLU A 26 14.50 -35.22 19.17
CA GLU A 26 15.23 -33.98 19.32
C GLU A 26 14.35 -32.98 18.63
N HIS A 27 13.67 -32.16 19.42
CA HIS A 27 12.88 -31.08 18.91
C HIS A 27 13.87 -30.18 18.20
N LYS A 28 13.93 -30.33 16.87
CA LYS A 28 14.83 -29.57 16.02
C LYS A 28 14.48 -28.11 16.25
N ILE A 29 15.35 -27.38 16.93
CA ILE A 29 15.16 -25.96 17.19
C ILE A 29 15.20 -25.27 15.83
N HIS A 30 14.02 -24.85 15.37
CA HIS A 30 13.86 -24.15 14.10
C HIS A 30 14.42 -22.73 14.22
N ASP A 31 15.17 -22.33 13.20
CA ASP A 31 15.71 -20.99 13.07
C ASP A 31 14.73 -20.14 12.26
N TRP A 32 14.20 -19.08 12.88
CA TRP A 32 13.22 -18.17 12.28
C TRP A 32 13.85 -16.91 11.69
N LEU A 33 15.19 -16.86 11.64
CA LEU A 33 15.96 -15.72 11.14
C LEU A 33 15.56 -15.30 9.72
N LEU A 34 15.38 -16.27 8.81
CA LEU A 34 14.99 -15.99 7.42
C LEU A 34 13.64 -15.27 7.35
N TRP A 35 12.68 -15.69 8.19
CA TRP A 35 11.37 -15.06 8.23
C TRP A 35 11.44 -13.63 8.79
N SER A 36 12.26 -13.42 9.82
CA SER A 36 12.49 -12.07 10.35
C SER A 36 13.13 -11.14 9.34
N PHE A 37 14.03 -11.64 8.48
CA PHE A 37 14.56 -10.86 7.36
C PHE A 37 13.47 -10.46 6.38
N ILE A 38 12.58 -11.37 6.00
CA ILE A 38 11.44 -11.07 5.13
C ILE A 38 10.62 -9.93 5.75
N ASN A 39 10.24 -10.05 7.02
CA ASN A 39 9.47 -9.01 7.73
C ASN A 39 10.22 -7.66 7.81
N ILE A 40 11.56 -7.63 7.85
CA ILE A 40 12.31 -6.36 7.81
C ILE A 40 12.12 -5.66 6.46
N PHE A 41 12.25 -6.39 5.36
CA PHE A 41 12.16 -5.82 4.02
C PHE A 41 10.73 -5.44 3.63
N PHE A 42 9.73 -6.22 4.04
CA PHE A 42 8.32 -5.99 3.68
C PHE A 42 7.54 -5.17 4.70
N GLY A 43 8.01 -5.08 5.94
CA GLY A 43 7.27 -4.52 7.07
C GLY A 43 7.75 -3.19 7.61
N PHE A 44 8.39 -2.36 6.78
CA PHE A 44 8.88 -1.04 7.20
C PHE A 44 9.75 -1.07 8.47
N GLY A 45 10.53 -2.15 8.66
CA GLY A 45 11.42 -2.31 9.81
C GLY A 45 10.79 -2.89 11.08
N VAL A 46 9.48 -3.21 11.11
CA VAL A 46 8.89 -3.87 12.30
C VAL A 46 9.51 -5.26 12.55
N GLY A 47 10.03 -5.90 11.50
CA GLY A 47 10.77 -7.17 11.59
C GLY A 47 12.10 -7.14 12.37
N PHE A 48 12.60 -5.97 12.79
CA PHE A 48 13.83 -5.90 13.60
C PHE A 48 13.68 -6.59 14.96
N ILE A 49 12.49 -6.52 15.56
CA ILE A 49 12.24 -7.11 16.88
C ILE A 49 12.37 -8.64 16.83
N PRO A 50 11.64 -9.39 15.97
CA PRO A 50 11.81 -10.85 15.89
C PRO A 50 13.20 -11.26 15.37
N LEU A 51 13.90 -10.41 14.62
CA LEU A 51 15.27 -10.68 14.19
C LEU A 51 16.21 -10.76 15.40
N ILE A 52 16.12 -9.81 16.35
CA ILE A 52 16.96 -9.82 17.57
C ILE A 52 16.77 -11.12 18.34
N PHE A 53 15.53 -11.58 18.53
CA PHE A 53 15.25 -12.85 19.21
C PHE A 53 15.78 -14.06 18.44
N SER A 54 15.71 -14.05 17.11
CA SER A 54 16.30 -15.09 16.27
C SER A 54 17.83 -15.14 16.40
N LEU A 55 18.49 -13.98 16.46
CA LEU A 55 19.93 -13.89 16.71
C LEU A 55 20.31 -14.38 18.12
N ILE A 56 19.57 -13.97 19.16
CA ILE A 56 19.80 -14.45 20.53
C ILE A 56 19.64 -15.97 20.60
N CYS A 57 18.62 -16.54 19.96
CA CYS A 57 18.43 -17.98 19.85
C CYS A 57 19.66 -18.67 19.24
N ARG A 58 20.22 -18.11 18.17
CA ARG A 58 21.41 -18.66 17.51
C ARG A 58 22.66 -18.58 18.38
N CYS A 59 22.88 -17.46 19.07
CA CYS A 59 23.97 -17.33 20.04
C CYS A 59 23.84 -18.37 21.17
N LYS A 60 22.64 -18.55 21.72
CA LYS A 60 22.41 -19.50 22.82
C LYS A 60 22.52 -20.96 22.40
N LYS A 61 22.18 -21.26 21.15
CA LYS A 61 22.44 -22.58 20.53
C LYS A 61 23.94 -22.85 20.40
N HIS A 62 24.74 -21.83 20.06
CA HIS A 62 26.20 -21.94 20.00
C HIS A 62 26.81 -22.14 21.40
N ASP A 63 26.25 -21.51 22.44
CA ASP A 63 26.66 -21.67 23.84
C ASP A 63 26.20 -23.00 24.47
N HIS A 64 25.57 -23.90 23.71
CA HIS A 64 25.00 -25.18 24.17
C HIS A 64 23.85 -25.05 25.21
N ASP A 65 23.29 -23.86 25.42
CA ASP A 65 22.09 -23.66 26.24
C ASP A 65 20.81 -23.89 25.42
N LEU A 66 20.51 -25.18 25.18
CA LEU A 66 19.39 -25.59 24.34
C LEU A 66 18.02 -25.23 24.92
N LYS A 67 17.88 -25.22 26.26
CA LYS A 67 16.61 -24.87 26.93
C LYS A 67 16.26 -23.41 26.68
N PHE A 68 17.23 -22.52 26.80
CA PHE A 68 17.01 -21.10 26.55
C PHE A 68 16.85 -20.80 25.05
N ALA A 69 17.64 -21.46 24.20
CA ALA A 69 17.48 -21.36 22.74
C ALA A 69 16.06 -21.75 22.29
N GLN A 70 15.50 -22.82 22.86
CA GLN A 70 14.12 -23.22 22.53
C GLN A 70 13.08 -22.16 22.92
N LYS A 71 13.20 -21.57 24.13
CA LYS A 71 12.31 -20.47 24.55
C LYS A 71 12.40 -19.28 23.61
N MET A 72 13.61 -18.90 23.21
CA MET A 72 13.83 -17.77 22.30
C MET A 72 13.35 -18.05 20.88
N SER A 73 13.45 -19.30 20.40
CA SER A 73 12.87 -19.71 19.11
C SER A 73 11.34 -19.56 19.13
N THR A 74 10.66 -19.96 20.21
CA THR A 74 9.20 -19.77 20.35
C THR A 74 8.82 -18.29 20.38
N VAL A 75 9.55 -17.46 21.12
CA VAL A 75 9.30 -16.01 21.16
C VAL A 75 9.51 -15.37 19.79
N ALA A 76 10.61 -15.70 19.10
CA ALA A 76 10.89 -15.23 17.75
C ALA A 76 9.77 -15.62 16.77
N PHE A 77 9.26 -16.86 16.87
CA PHE A 77 8.15 -17.33 16.05
C PHE A 77 6.86 -16.53 16.30
N THR A 78 6.45 -16.37 17.56
CA THR A 78 5.25 -15.62 17.92
C THR A 78 5.35 -14.17 17.46
N LEU A 79 6.51 -13.53 17.65
CA LEU A 79 6.75 -12.15 17.21
C LEU A 79 6.76 -12.04 15.68
N ASN A 80 7.31 -13.03 14.97
CA ASN A 80 7.26 -13.07 13.51
C ASN A 80 5.82 -13.12 13.00
N ILE A 81 4.98 -13.97 13.59
CA ILE A 81 3.55 -14.05 13.23
C ILE A 81 2.84 -12.72 13.52
N ALA A 82 3.02 -12.18 14.72
CA ALA A 82 2.38 -10.92 15.11
C ALA A 82 2.79 -9.78 14.17
N THR A 83 4.08 -9.72 13.82
CA THR A 83 4.62 -8.74 12.88
C THR A 83 3.99 -8.90 11.50
N THR A 84 3.94 -10.12 10.96
CA THR A 84 3.31 -10.39 9.66
C THR A 84 1.82 -9.98 9.63
N ILE A 85 1.06 -10.20 10.72
CA ILE A 85 -0.33 -9.76 10.80
C ILE A 85 -0.43 -8.23 10.74
N ILE A 86 0.40 -7.52 11.51
CA ILE A 86 0.45 -6.05 11.50
C ILE A 86 0.82 -5.53 10.11
N GLU A 87 1.78 -6.15 9.43
CA GLU A 87 2.18 -5.81 8.07
C GLU A 87 1.02 -5.97 7.09
N ILE A 88 0.29 -7.08 7.14
CA ILE A 88 -0.87 -7.30 6.28
C ILE A 88 -1.94 -6.22 6.51
N ILE A 89 -2.23 -5.89 7.77
CA ILE A 89 -3.19 -4.83 8.12
C ILE A 89 -2.73 -3.47 7.56
N ASN A 90 -1.45 -3.14 7.71
CA ASN A 90 -0.89 -1.89 7.18
C ASN A 90 -0.96 -1.82 5.66
N TRP A 91 -0.68 -2.93 4.95
CA TRP A 91 -0.81 -3.00 3.50
C TRP A 91 -2.26 -2.81 3.03
N ILE A 92 -3.22 -3.46 3.70
CA ILE A 92 -4.65 -3.25 3.42
C ILE A 92 -5.01 -1.78 3.63
N GLY A 93 -4.61 -1.19 4.76
CA GLY A 93 -4.86 0.22 5.07
C GLY A 93 -4.27 1.17 4.02
N LEU A 94 -3.03 0.92 3.58
CA LEU A 94 -2.36 1.72 2.54
C LEU A 94 -3.10 1.64 1.20
N ILE A 95 -3.51 0.45 0.77
CA ILE A 95 -4.27 0.25 -0.47
C ILE A 95 -5.62 0.97 -0.38
N SER A 96 -6.35 0.81 0.72
CA SER A 96 -7.62 1.51 0.94
C SER A 96 -7.44 3.03 0.92
N TYR A 97 -6.38 3.54 1.56
CA TYR A 97 -6.07 4.97 1.55
C TYR A 97 -5.80 5.50 0.15
N ILE A 98 -4.95 4.82 -0.63
CA ILE A 98 -4.64 5.19 -2.02
C ILE A 98 -5.92 5.19 -2.87
N PHE A 99 -6.76 4.17 -2.74
CA PHE A 99 -8.03 4.07 -3.45
C PHE A 99 -8.94 5.27 -3.17
N VAL A 100 -9.15 5.60 -1.90
CA VAL A 100 -9.97 6.77 -1.50
C VAL A 100 -9.35 8.07 -2.00
N HIS A 101 -8.03 8.21 -1.95
CA HIS A 101 -7.34 9.41 -2.42
C HIS A 101 -7.49 9.61 -3.94
N ILE A 102 -7.34 8.54 -4.73
CA ILE A 102 -7.53 8.60 -6.20
C ILE A 102 -8.99 8.94 -6.54
N HIS A 103 -9.95 8.29 -5.88
CA HIS A 103 -11.37 8.54 -6.14
C HIS A 103 -11.81 9.94 -5.74
N SER A 104 -11.38 10.42 -4.57
CA SER A 104 -11.68 11.78 -4.12
C SER A 104 -11.07 12.83 -5.05
N LYS A 105 -9.82 12.63 -5.51
CA LYS A 105 -9.18 13.52 -6.47
C LYS A 105 -9.91 13.56 -7.81
N SER A 106 -10.26 12.40 -8.36
CA SER A 106 -11.05 12.30 -9.60
C SER A 106 -12.40 13.00 -9.49
N PHE A 107 -13.09 12.83 -8.35
CA PHE A 107 -14.36 13.51 -8.10
C PHE A 107 -14.21 15.04 -8.00
N ILE A 108 -13.18 15.51 -7.28
CA ILE A 108 -12.88 16.95 -7.16
C ILE A 108 -12.55 17.56 -8.52
N ASP A 109 -11.76 16.86 -9.33
CA ASP A 109 -11.38 17.33 -10.67
C ASP A 109 -12.60 17.43 -11.58
N LYS A 110 -13.55 16.48 -11.49
CA LYS A 110 -14.82 16.54 -12.23
C LYS A 110 -15.69 17.73 -11.81
N ILE A 111 -15.87 17.97 -10.50
CA ILE A 111 -16.62 19.13 -10.00
C ILE A 111 -15.98 20.44 -10.47
N ARG A 112 -14.64 20.48 -10.46
CA ARG A 112 -13.90 21.65 -10.94
C ARG A 112 -14.22 21.92 -12.40
N GLU A 113 -14.15 20.91 -13.26
CA GLU A 113 -14.43 21.06 -14.70
C GLU A 113 -15.86 21.54 -14.98
N GLU A 114 -16.86 20.98 -14.29
CA GLU A 114 -18.27 21.42 -14.40
C GLU A 114 -18.42 22.90 -14.03
N ASN A 115 -17.85 23.34 -12.90
CA ASN A 115 -17.90 24.74 -12.47
C ASN A 115 -17.16 25.69 -13.44
N TYR A 116 -16.02 25.28 -13.99
CA TYR A 116 -15.29 26.10 -14.98
C TYR A 116 -16.11 26.29 -16.26
N ASN A 117 -16.80 25.25 -16.73
CA ASN A 117 -17.64 25.32 -17.92
C ASN A 117 -18.84 26.26 -17.73
N GLU A 118 -19.48 26.25 -16.55
CA GLU A 118 -20.55 27.20 -16.22
C GLU A 118 -20.06 28.65 -16.24
N ILE A 119 -18.89 28.91 -15.64
CA ILE A 119 -18.27 30.25 -15.62
C ILE A 119 -17.96 30.72 -17.05
N ILE A 120 -17.36 29.85 -17.89
CA ILE A 120 -17.07 30.18 -19.29
C ILE A 120 -18.36 30.48 -20.06
N ASN A 121 -19.40 29.68 -19.88
CA ASN A 121 -20.71 29.90 -20.51
C ASN A 121 -21.35 31.21 -20.09
N PHE A 122 -21.25 31.57 -18.80
CA PHE A 122 -21.72 32.85 -18.27
C PHE A 122 -21.00 34.03 -18.95
N PHE A 123 -19.67 34.02 -19.01
CA PHE A 123 -18.89 35.08 -19.66
C PHE A 123 -19.16 35.17 -21.16
N SER A 124 -19.33 34.03 -21.84
CA SER A 124 -19.69 33.98 -23.25
C SER A 124 -21.05 34.64 -23.51
N ASN A 125 -22.05 34.34 -22.67
CA ASN A 125 -23.37 34.94 -22.77
C ASN A 125 -23.33 36.46 -22.49
N MET A 126 -22.59 36.89 -21.46
CA MET A 126 -22.40 38.31 -21.16
C MET A 126 -21.73 39.07 -22.32
N LYS A 127 -20.70 38.47 -22.95
CA LYS A 127 -20.04 39.05 -24.12
C LYS A 127 -21.00 39.19 -25.31
N SER A 128 -21.83 38.17 -25.56
CA SER A 128 -22.86 38.19 -26.60
C SER A 128 -23.88 39.30 -26.38
N LEU A 129 -24.36 39.48 -25.14
CA LEU A 129 -25.29 40.56 -24.79
C LEU A 129 -24.66 41.95 -24.97
N CYS A 130 -23.40 42.12 -24.59
CA CYS A 130 -22.68 43.38 -24.77
C CYS A 130 -22.54 43.74 -26.26
N LEU A 131 -22.13 42.78 -27.09
CA LEU A 131 -22.09 42.93 -28.56
C LEU A 131 -23.44 43.30 -29.15
N LYS A 132 -24.53 42.64 -28.72
CA LYS A 132 -25.89 42.98 -29.17
C LYS A 132 -26.26 44.42 -28.79
N SER A 133 -25.96 44.85 -27.56
CA SER A 133 -26.25 46.22 -27.12
C SER A 133 -25.47 47.26 -27.93
N GLU A 134 -24.21 46.99 -28.25
CA GLU A 134 -23.37 47.89 -29.06
C GLU A 134 -23.91 48.03 -30.50
N ILE A 135 -24.35 46.92 -31.10
CA ILE A 135 -24.99 46.93 -32.42
C ILE A 135 -26.27 47.78 -32.40
N ILE A 136 -27.10 47.65 -31.36
CA ILE A 136 -28.33 48.46 -31.21
C ILE A 136 -28.00 49.95 -31.09
N VAL A 137 -27.04 50.32 -30.25
CA VAL A 137 -26.62 51.73 -30.09
C VAL A 137 -26.07 52.30 -31.40
N ARG A 138 -25.23 51.55 -32.11
CA ARG A 138 -24.72 51.97 -33.43
C ARG A 138 -25.83 52.10 -34.47
N SER A 139 -26.82 51.22 -34.46
CA SER A 139 -27.99 51.28 -35.36
C SER A 139 -28.82 52.54 -35.11
N ASN A 140 -29.17 52.82 -33.85
CA ASN A 140 -29.96 53.99 -33.47
C ASN A 140 -29.23 55.30 -33.82
N LYS A 141 -27.92 55.36 -33.59
CA LYS A 141 -27.11 56.54 -33.96
C LYS A 141 -27.13 56.83 -35.47
N LYS A 142 -27.14 55.80 -36.32
CA LYS A 142 -27.27 55.96 -37.78
C LYS A 142 -28.65 56.48 -38.20
N GLN A 143 -29.73 56.00 -37.57
CA GLN A 143 -31.08 56.46 -37.87
C GLN A 143 -31.29 57.94 -37.51
N LEU A 144 -30.79 58.37 -36.33
CA LEU A 144 -30.79 59.77 -35.90
C LEU A 144 -30.04 60.68 -36.89
N PHE A 145 -28.89 60.23 -37.40
CA PHE A 145 -28.12 61.00 -38.37
C PHE A 145 -28.89 61.19 -39.69
N ASN A 146 -29.56 60.14 -40.17
CA ASN A 146 -30.37 60.21 -41.39
C ASN A 146 -31.56 61.18 -41.24
N MET A 147 -32.26 61.17 -40.09
CA MET A 147 -33.39 62.08 -39.84
C MET A 147 -32.98 63.57 -39.91
N ASN A 148 -31.84 63.96 -39.31
CA ASN A 148 -31.38 65.35 -39.32
C ASN A 148 -31.03 65.87 -40.73
N THR A 149 -30.55 64.99 -41.63
CA THR A 149 -30.30 65.37 -43.04
C THR A 149 -31.56 65.71 -43.82
N TYR A 150 -32.71 65.09 -43.50
CA TYR A 150 -33.99 65.40 -44.16
C TYR A 150 -34.56 66.75 -43.70
N GLU A 151 -34.41 67.13 -42.43
CA GLU A 151 -34.84 68.46 -41.96
C GLU A 151 -33.96 69.59 -42.52
N SER A 152 -32.66 69.34 -42.70
CA SER A 152 -31.74 70.35 -43.26
C SER A 152 -31.99 70.64 -44.74
N SER A 153 -32.65 69.71 -45.46
CA SER A 153 -32.94 69.84 -46.88
C SER A 153 -34.32 70.46 -47.18
N SER A 154 -35.20 70.60 -46.19
CA SER A 154 -36.53 71.19 -46.36
C SER A 154 -36.60 72.71 -46.11
N THR A 155 -35.54 73.34 -45.58
CA THR A 155 -35.51 74.80 -45.30
C THR A 155 -34.94 75.68 -46.43
N CYS A 156 -34.63 75.13 -47.61
CA CYS A 156 -34.02 75.88 -48.72
C CYS A 156 -34.99 76.10 -49.90
N SER A 157 -36.24 76.48 -49.62
CA SER A 157 -37.21 76.89 -50.66
C SER A 157 -37.98 78.12 -50.19
N CYS A 158 -37.37 79.29 -50.32
CA CYS A 158 -38.07 80.57 -50.56
C CYS A 158 -37.05 81.68 -50.87
N ASN A 159 -37.44 82.52 -51.84
CA ASN A 159 -36.76 83.66 -52.46
C ASN A 159 -35.69 83.21 -53.48
N ILE A 160 -35.88 83.40 -54.79
CA ILE A 160 -36.47 84.53 -55.55
C ILE A 160 -37.20 83.99 -56.78
#